data_AF-A0A8I0FAQ6-F1
#
_entry.id   AF-A0A8I0FAQ6-F1
#
_cell.length_a   1.000
_cell.length_b   1.000
_cell.length_c   1.000
_cell.angle_alpha   90.00
_cell.angle_beta   90.00
_cell.angle_gamma   90.00
#
_symmetry.space_group_name_H-M   'P 1'
#
loop_
_entity.id
_entity.type
_entity.pdbx_description
1 polymer ?
#
loop_
_entity_poly.entity_id
_entity_poly.type
_entity_poly.pdbx_seq_one_letter_code
_entity_poly.pdbx_strand_id
1 'polypeptide(L)'
;ANETLDLSAKPPVVVLLAGLQCGYEVPSQLGIDRWLQVLAVAEEKENYCIIGCGTALTIDLTKGKQHLGGYILPNLYLQRDALIQNTKGIKIPDSAFDNLNPGNNTVDAVHHGILLGLISTIESIMQQSPKKLLLTGGDAPLFAKFLQKYQPTVETDLLLKGLQQYIAHYPKD
;
A
#
# COMPACT_ATOMS: atom_id res chain seq x y z
N ALA A 1 -40.52 7.15 -8.48
CA ALA A 1 -39.66 7.71 -9.52
C ALA A 1 -38.35 6.96 -9.45
N ASN A 2 -37.85 6.44 -10.57
CA ASN A 2 -36.62 5.66 -10.62
C ASN A 2 -35.44 6.53 -10.18
N GLU A 3 -34.92 6.30 -8.97
CA GLU A 3 -33.60 6.78 -8.58
C GLU A 3 -32.58 5.90 -9.30
N THR A 4 -32.03 6.42 -10.40
CA THR A 4 -30.82 5.89 -11.02
C THR A 4 -29.72 5.91 -9.97
N LEU A 5 -29.29 4.72 -9.53
CA LEU A 5 -28.12 4.55 -8.67
C LEU A 5 -26.91 5.14 -9.42
N ASP A 6 -26.45 6.32 -9.02
CA ASP A 6 -25.27 6.94 -9.61
C ASP A 6 -24.02 6.23 -9.10
N LEU A 7 -23.59 5.20 -9.83
CA LEU A 7 -22.36 4.46 -9.57
C LEU A 7 -21.09 5.30 -9.80
N SER A 8 -21.21 6.54 -10.29
CA SER A 8 -20.08 7.48 -10.45
C SER A 8 -19.80 8.29 -9.18
N ALA A 9 -20.75 8.32 -8.23
CA ALA A 9 -20.54 8.91 -6.92
C ALA A 9 -19.49 8.08 -6.16
N LYS A 10 -18.32 8.67 -5.87
CA LYS A 10 -17.36 8.05 -4.96
C LYS A 10 -18.11 7.78 -3.65
N PRO A 11 -18.20 6.51 -3.21
CA PRO A 11 -18.85 6.22 -1.95
C PRO A 11 -18.18 7.07 -0.87
N PRO A 12 -18.94 7.76 -0.01
CA PRO A 12 -18.33 8.51 1.07
C PRO A 12 -17.49 7.50 1.86
N VAL A 13 -16.19 7.75 1.98
CA VAL A 13 -15.41 7.15 3.05
C VAL A 13 -16.10 7.64 4.32
N VAL A 14 -16.90 6.75 4.90
CA VAL A 14 -17.69 7.07 6.08
C VAL A 14 -16.68 7.44 7.16
N VAL A 15 -16.84 8.61 7.77
CA VAL A 15 -15.93 9.12 8.82
C VAL A 15 -15.68 8.08 9.91
N LEU A 16 -16.68 7.21 10.15
CA LEU A 16 -16.63 6.08 11.04
C LEU A 16 -17.34 4.86 10.43
N LEU A 17 -16.63 3.75 10.18
CA LEU A 17 -17.23 2.47 9.75
C LEU A 17 -16.66 1.33 10.58
N ALA A 18 -17.50 0.46 11.14
CA ALA A 18 -17.07 -0.60 12.05
C ALA A 18 -16.21 -0.11 13.24
N GLY A 19 -16.35 1.15 13.64
CA GLY A 19 -15.51 1.80 14.65
C GLY A 19 -14.16 2.35 14.14
N LEU A 20 -13.79 2.08 12.88
CA LEU A 20 -12.59 2.62 12.25
C LEU A 20 -12.78 4.09 11.87
N GLN A 21 -11.88 4.94 12.36
CA GLN A 21 -11.84 6.38 12.06
C GLN A 21 -10.85 6.67 10.95
N CYS A 22 -11.25 7.49 9.98
CA CYS A 22 -10.38 7.95 8.90
C CYS A 22 -9.41 9.04 9.35
N GLY A 23 -8.12 8.91 9.01
CA GLY A 23 -7.07 9.87 9.38
C GLY A 23 -6.87 11.02 8.39
N TYR A 24 -7.57 11.02 7.26
CA TYR A 24 -7.50 12.12 6.29
C TYR A 24 -8.33 13.31 6.77
N GLU A 25 -7.82 14.53 6.54
CA GLU A 25 -8.57 15.77 6.80
C GLU A 25 -9.90 15.81 6.04
N VAL A 26 -9.88 15.33 4.79
CA VAL A 26 -11.07 15.16 3.94
C VAL A 26 -11.19 13.68 3.60
N PRO A 27 -12.01 12.90 4.35
CA PRO A 27 -12.09 11.44 4.20
C PRO A 27 -12.39 10.97 2.77
N SER A 28 -13.22 11.71 2.01
CA SER A 28 -13.56 11.38 0.62
C SER A 28 -12.38 11.43 -0.36
N GLN A 29 -11.24 11.99 0.04
CA GLN A 29 -10.01 11.97 -0.76
C GLN A 29 -9.17 10.71 -0.56
N LEU A 30 -9.44 9.90 0.48
CA LEU A 30 -8.79 8.62 0.64
C LEU A 30 -9.31 7.64 -0.43
N GLY A 31 -8.36 6.99 -1.12
CA GLY A 31 -8.68 5.95 -2.11
C GLY A 31 -9.48 4.82 -1.45
N ILE A 32 -10.56 4.38 -2.11
CA ILE A 32 -11.44 3.35 -1.57
C ILE A 32 -10.71 2.03 -1.36
N ASP A 33 -9.78 1.68 -2.24
CA ASP A 33 -8.91 0.51 -2.12
C ASP A 33 -8.07 0.55 -0.84
N ARG A 34 -7.41 1.67 -0.56
CA ARG A 34 -6.63 1.87 0.67
C ARG A 34 -7.52 1.80 1.91
N TRP A 35 -8.69 2.42 1.87
CA TRP A 35 -9.65 2.35 2.98
C TRP A 35 -10.08 0.91 3.28
N LEU A 36 -10.45 0.14 2.25
CA LEU A 36 -10.86 -1.25 2.41
C LEU A 36 -9.74 -2.12 2.98
N GLN A 37 -8.49 -1.90 2.55
CA GLN A 37 -7.34 -2.62 3.09
C GLN A 37 -7.13 -2.35 4.59
N VAL A 38 -7.30 -1.10 5.03
CA VAL A 38 -7.25 -0.74 6.45
C VAL A 38 -8.41 -1.38 7.21
N LEU A 39 -9.63 -1.28 6.67
CA LEU A 39 -10.85 -1.84 7.27
C LEU A 39 -10.76 -3.36 7.45
N ALA A 40 -10.05 -4.06 6.57
CA ALA A 40 -9.88 -5.51 6.64
C ALA A 40 -9.12 -5.98 7.89
N VAL A 41 -8.28 -5.13 8.49
CA VAL A 41 -7.30 -5.54 9.51
C VAL A 41 -7.33 -4.70 10.78
N ALA A 42 -7.91 -3.50 10.74
CA ALA A 42 -7.92 -2.61 11.89
C ALA A 42 -8.68 -3.21 13.08
N GLU A 43 -7.99 -3.31 14.22
CA GLU A 43 -8.50 -3.87 15.46
C GLU A 43 -7.94 -3.09 16.66
N GLU A 44 -8.61 -3.11 17.80
CA GLU A 44 -8.34 -2.11 18.86
C GLU A 44 -7.00 -2.19 19.56
N LYS A 45 -6.38 -3.37 19.57
CA LYS A 45 -5.17 -3.62 20.36
C LYS A 45 -3.91 -3.72 19.52
N GLU A 46 -4.03 -3.51 18.20
CA GLU A 46 -2.94 -3.75 17.27
C GLU A 46 -2.75 -2.56 16.34
N ASN A 47 -1.50 -2.34 15.97
CA ASN A 47 -1.10 -1.31 15.02
C ASN A 47 -0.61 -2.01 13.77
N TYR A 48 -0.97 -1.49 12.60
CA TYR A 48 -0.58 -2.06 11.33
C TYR A 48 0.18 -1.05 10.48
N CYS A 49 1.16 -1.57 9.75
CA CYS A 49 1.69 -0.98 8.54
C CYS A 49 1.19 -1.84 7.38
N ILE A 50 0.25 -1.32 6.60
CA ILE A 50 -0.32 -2.00 5.44
C ILE A 50 0.37 -1.48 4.19
N ILE A 51 0.98 -2.35 3.40
CA ILE A 51 1.63 -2.02 2.13
C ILE A 51 0.85 -2.64 0.98
N GLY A 52 0.31 -1.79 0.11
CA GLY A 52 -0.28 -2.20 -1.16
C GLY A 52 0.77 -2.17 -2.26
N CYS A 53 1.17 -3.34 -2.75
CA CYS A 53 2.15 -3.52 -3.82
C CYS A 53 1.43 -3.68 -5.18
N GLY A 54 0.77 -2.62 -5.64
CA GLY A 54 -0.02 -2.58 -6.87
C GLY A 54 0.56 -1.65 -7.94
N THR A 55 -0.32 -0.98 -8.69
CA THR A 55 0.06 0.03 -9.69
C THR A 55 0.85 1.19 -9.10
N ALA A 56 0.52 1.57 -7.86
CA ALA A 56 1.36 2.35 -6.98
C ALA A 56 1.74 1.50 -5.76
N LEU A 57 2.83 1.88 -5.09
CA LEU A 57 3.13 1.37 -3.76
C LEU A 57 2.45 2.28 -2.73
N THR A 58 1.44 1.77 -2.04
CA THR A 58 0.75 2.52 -0.98
C THR A 58 1.20 2.01 0.37
N ILE A 59 1.28 2.91 1.34
CA ILE A 59 1.54 2.60 2.75
C ILE A 59 0.42 3.23 3.56
N ASP A 60 -0.21 2.49 4.45
CA ASP A 60 -1.22 2.97 5.38
C ASP A 60 -0.88 2.54 6.80
N LEU A 61 -1.06 3.46 7.74
CA LEU A 61 -0.72 3.25 9.14
C LEU A 61 -1.98 3.26 10.01
N THR A 62 -2.00 2.40 11.01
CA THR A 62 -3.06 2.39 12.02
C THR A 62 -2.51 2.39 13.43
N LYS A 63 -3.33 2.95 14.34
CA LYS A 63 -3.20 2.77 15.78
C LYS A 63 -4.55 2.35 16.34
N GLY A 64 -4.71 1.08 16.69
CA GLY A 64 -6.04 0.54 16.98
C GLY A 64 -6.99 0.71 15.78
N LYS A 65 -8.24 1.10 16.04
CA LYS A 65 -9.20 1.53 15.00
C LYS A 65 -9.07 2.99 14.55
N GLN A 66 -7.86 3.55 14.56
CA GLN A 66 -7.59 4.85 13.96
C GLN A 66 -6.64 4.69 12.78
N HIS A 67 -7.08 5.06 11.58
CA HIS A 67 -6.19 5.29 10.45
C HIS A 67 -5.41 6.59 10.68
N LEU A 68 -4.10 6.55 10.46
CA LEU A 68 -3.19 7.68 10.71
C LEU A 68 -2.78 8.40 9.42
N GLY A 69 -3.37 8.03 8.29
CA GLY A 69 -2.86 8.42 6.98
C GLY A 69 -1.79 7.45 6.47
N GLY A 70 -0.96 7.93 5.55
CA GLY A 70 0.02 7.09 4.89
C GLY A 70 0.74 7.76 3.73
N TYR A 71 1.35 6.94 2.87
CA TYR A 71 2.17 7.37 1.75
C TYR A 71 1.71 6.73 0.45
N ILE A 72 1.92 7.42 -0.67
CA ILE A 72 1.75 6.89 -2.02
C ILE A 72 3.08 7.12 -2.74
N LEU A 73 3.70 6.04 -3.21
CA LEU A 73 4.97 6.04 -3.93
C LEU A 73 4.77 5.40 -5.31
N PRO A 74 5.55 5.81 -6.32
CA PRO A 74 5.65 5.04 -7.55
C PRO A 74 6.17 3.64 -7.22
N ASN A 75 5.56 2.60 -7.80
CA ASN A 75 6.04 1.23 -7.62
C ASN A 75 7.39 1.01 -8.34
N LEU A 76 7.93 -0.21 -8.23
CA LEU A 76 9.22 -0.60 -8.81
C LEU A 76 9.31 -0.25 -10.31
N TYR A 77 8.28 -0.63 -11.07
CA TYR A 77 8.25 -0.47 -12.52
C TYR A 77 8.04 0.98 -12.93
N LEU A 78 7.17 1.73 -12.25
CA LEU A 78 6.96 3.15 -12.52
C LEU A 78 8.22 3.97 -12.28
N GLN A 79 8.99 3.67 -11.23
CA GLN A 79 10.27 4.35 -10.98
C GLN A 79 11.29 4.07 -12.09
N ARG A 80 11.37 2.81 -12.53
CA ARG A 80 12.24 2.41 -13.64
C ARG A 80 11.84 3.11 -14.94
N ASP A 81 10.55 3.06 -15.27
CA ASP A 81 10.01 3.64 -16.49
C ASP A 81 10.21 5.16 -16.51
N ALA A 82 10.08 5.84 -15.36
CA ALA A 82 10.39 7.26 -15.25
C ALA A 82 11.86 7.57 -15.59
N LEU A 83 12.81 6.73 -15.17
CA LEU A 83 14.24 6.90 -15.50
C LEU A 83 14.52 6.66 -16.99
N ILE A 84 13.90 5.63 -17.59
CA ILE A 84 14.01 5.35 -19.03
C ILE A 84 13.49 6.53 -19.86
N GLN A 85 12.34 7.09 -19.48
CA GLN A 85 11.69 8.16 -20.24
C GLN A 85 12.42 9.49 -20.15
N ASN A 86 13.02 9.81 -19.00
CA ASN A 86 13.54 11.15 -18.73
C ASN A 86 15.07 11.27 -18.77
N THR A 87 15.80 10.18 -19.03
CA THR A 87 17.27 10.20 -19.04
C THR A 87 17.83 9.70 -20.38
N LYS A 88 18.52 10.59 -21.11
CA LYS A 88 19.17 10.22 -22.37
C LYS A 88 20.24 9.15 -22.12
N GLY A 89 20.13 8.02 -22.83
CA GLY A 89 21.12 6.95 -22.80
C GLY A 89 20.84 5.82 -21.81
N ILE A 90 19.83 5.94 -20.95
CA ILE A 90 19.40 4.85 -20.07
C ILE A 90 18.44 3.93 -20.86
N LYS A 91 18.91 2.72 -21.17
CA LYS A 91 18.08 1.62 -21.68
C LYS A 91 18.10 0.52 -20.65
N ILE A 92 16.97 0.27 -20.02
CA ILE A 92 16.85 -0.71 -18.94
C ILE A 92 15.92 -1.81 -19.44
N PRO A 93 16.41 -3.04 -19.63
CA PRO A 93 15.55 -4.17 -19.95
C PRO A 93 14.67 -4.53 -18.75
N ASP A 94 13.62 -5.30 -18.99
CA ASP A 94 12.92 -6.00 -17.90
C ASP A 94 13.90 -6.97 -17.25
N SER A 95 14.33 -6.67 -16.03
CA SER A 95 15.09 -7.58 -15.18
C SER A 95 14.46 -7.67 -13.79
N ALA A 96 14.82 -8.72 -13.06
CA ALA A 96 14.31 -8.94 -11.71
C ALA A 96 14.81 -7.86 -10.74
N PHE A 97 13.96 -7.50 -9.79
CA PHE A 97 14.36 -6.75 -8.60
C PHE A 97 14.69 -7.75 -7.50
N ASP A 98 15.96 -8.13 -7.37
CA ASP A 98 16.38 -9.26 -6.52
C ASP A 98 17.59 -8.99 -5.60
N ASN A 99 18.15 -7.77 -5.64
CA ASN A 99 19.37 -7.44 -4.89
C ASN A 99 19.36 -6.01 -4.35
N LEU A 100 19.96 -5.82 -3.18
CA LEU A 100 20.12 -4.53 -2.49
C LEU A 100 21.55 -4.01 -2.48
N ASN A 101 22.53 -4.80 -2.94
CA ASN A 101 23.93 -4.40 -3.00
C ASN A 101 24.17 -3.33 -4.07
N PRO A 102 25.22 -2.51 -3.96
CA PRO A 102 25.59 -1.57 -5.00
C PRO A 102 25.72 -2.25 -6.38
N GLY A 103 25.01 -1.72 -7.38
CA GLY A 103 25.11 -2.21 -8.75
C GLY A 103 26.45 -1.88 -9.39
N ASN A 104 26.97 -2.79 -10.22
CA ASN A 104 28.27 -2.63 -10.90
C ASN A 104 28.13 -2.22 -12.38
N ASN A 105 26.89 -2.04 -12.85
CA ASN A 105 26.55 -1.54 -14.18
C ASN A 105 25.26 -0.71 -14.07
N THR A 106 24.90 0.03 -15.14
CA THR A 106 23.76 0.97 -15.12
C THR A 106 22.42 0.28 -14.85
N VAL A 107 22.20 -0.93 -15.37
CA VAL A 107 20.94 -1.67 -15.19
C VAL A 107 20.79 -2.07 -13.73
N ASP A 108 21.83 -2.65 -13.13
CA ASP A 108 21.85 -3.02 -11.72
C ASP A 108 21.75 -1.80 -10.81
N ALA A 109 22.49 -0.74 -11.11
CA ALA A 109 22.47 0.49 -10.32
C ALA A 109 21.06 1.08 -10.21
N VAL A 110 20.28 1.01 -11.30
CA VAL A 110 18.88 1.45 -11.28
C VAL A 110 17.98 0.48 -10.53
N HIS A 111 18.00 -0.82 -10.84
CA HIS A 111 17.11 -1.78 -10.17
C HIS A 111 17.38 -1.90 -8.67
N HIS A 112 18.66 -2.01 -8.28
CA HIS A 112 19.04 -2.10 -6.88
C HIS A 112 18.76 -0.79 -6.15
N GLY A 113 19.02 0.36 -6.79
CA GLY A 113 18.73 1.67 -6.21
C GLY A 113 17.24 1.89 -5.93
N ILE A 114 16.37 1.54 -6.88
CA ILE A 114 14.91 1.59 -6.72
C ILE A 114 14.45 0.68 -5.59
N LEU A 115 14.87 -0.59 -5.62
CA LEU A 115 14.46 -1.57 -4.61
C LEU A 115 14.95 -1.16 -3.21
N LEU A 116 16.22 -0.76 -3.09
CA LEU A 116 16.80 -0.25 -1.86
C LEU A 116 16.01 0.95 -1.33
N GLY A 117 15.69 1.93 -2.18
CA GLY A 117 14.92 3.10 -1.78
C GLY A 117 13.56 2.74 -1.20
N LEU A 118 12.81 1.84 -1.85
CA LEU A 118 11.50 1.42 -1.35
C LEU A 118 11.60 0.58 -0.07
N ILE A 119 12.55 -0.37 -0.01
CA ILE A 119 12.78 -1.17 1.19
C ILE A 119 13.16 -0.26 2.36
N SER A 120 14.18 0.59 2.21
CA SER A 120 14.62 1.50 3.27
C SER A 120 13.51 2.45 3.71
N THR A 121 12.62 2.89 2.81
CA THR A 121 11.42 3.67 3.18
C THR A 121 10.52 2.88 4.14
N ILE A 122 10.19 1.64 3.80
CA ILE A 122 9.36 0.77 4.65
C ILE A 122 10.06 0.49 5.98
N GLU A 123 11.36 0.19 5.96
CA GLU A 123 12.15 -0.07 7.17
C GLU A 123 12.15 1.14 8.12
N SER A 124 12.31 2.36 7.60
CA SER A 124 12.27 3.59 8.37
C SER A 124 10.93 3.77 9.10
N ILE A 125 9.82 3.48 8.42
CA ILE A 125 8.47 3.53 9.01
C ILE A 125 8.28 2.46 10.09
N MET A 126 8.79 1.26 9.84
CA MET A 126 8.70 0.15 10.79
C MET A 126 9.53 0.38 12.06
N GLN A 127 10.61 1.16 12.01
CA GLN A 127 11.45 1.47 13.17
C GLN A 127 10.81 2.43 14.20
N GLN A 128 9.83 3.24 13.82
CA GLN A 128 9.31 4.30 14.68
C GLN A 128 8.50 3.79 15.88
N SER A 129 7.69 2.76 15.69
CA SER A 129 6.78 2.23 16.72
C SER A 129 6.40 0.77 16.43
N PRO A 130 6.12 -0.05 17.47
CA PRO A 130 5.68 -1.42 17.27
C PRO A 130 4.38 -1.48 16.45
N LYS A 131 4.44 -2.25 15.37
CA LYS A 131 3.32 -2.49 14.45
C LYS A 131 3.56 -3.78 13.67
N LYS A 132 2.49 -4.45 13.27
CA LYS A 132 2.53 -5.62 12.39
C LYS A 132 2.67 -5.14 10.94
N LEU A 133 3.51 -5.81 10.16
CA LEU A 133 3.68 -5.54 8.74
C LEU A 133 2.77 -6.47 7.93
N LEU A 134 1.90 -5.87 7.13
CA LEU A 134 1.02 -6.59 6.23
C LEU A 134 1.24 -6.11 4.80
N LEU A 135 1.40 -7.06 3.87
CA LEU A 135 1.66 -6.80 2.46
C LEU A 135 0.53 -7.40 1.62
N THR A 136 0.09 -6.69 0.59
CA THR A 136 -0.88 -7.20 -0.40
C THR A 136 -0.50 -6.74 -1.81
N GLY A 137 -1.13 -7.29 -2.84
CA GLY A 137 -0.84 -6.98 -4.24
C GLY A 137 0.24 -7.88 -4.87
N GLY A 138 0.46 -7.70 -6.17
CA GLY A 138 1.24 -8.62 -7.01
C GLY A 138 2.71 -8.74 -6.61
N ASP A 139 3.35 -7.62 -6.24
CA ASP A 139 4.76 -7.63 -5.84
C ASP A 139 4.96 -7.91 -4.33
N ALA A 140 3.90 -8.14 -3.55
CA ALA A 140 4.02 -8.38 -2.11
C ALA A 140 5.01 -9.52 -1.75
N PRO A 141 5.03 -10.67 -2.46
CA PRO A 141 6.02 -11.71 -2.19
C PRO A 141 7.47 -11.27 -2.41
N LEU A 142 7.72 -10.32 -3.33
CA LEU A 142 9.04 -9.76 -3.56
C LEU A 142 9.49 -8.95 -2.34
N PHE A 143 8.67 -8.00 -1.90
CA PHE A 143 8.96 -7.18 -0.72
C PHE A 143 9.11 -8.04 0.55
N ALA A 144 8.30 -9.08 0.70
CA ALA A 144 8.37 -9.99 1.85
C ALA A 144 9.75 -10.64 2.02
N LYS A 145 10.45 -10.96 0.91
CA LYS A 145 11.80 -11.55 0.94
C LYS A 145 12.83 -10.66 1.61
N PHE A 146 12.72 -9.34 1.43
CA PHE A 146 13.67 -8.35 1.97
C PHE A 146 13.26 -7.84 3.35
N LEU A 147 12.00 -7.99 3.73
CA LEU A 147 11.44 -7.47 4.99
C LEU A 147 11.26 -8.56 6.06
N GLN A 148 11.86 -9.74 5.90
CA GLN A 148 11.69 -10.90 6.80
C GLN A 148 11.89 -10.57 8.28
N LYS A 149 12.79 -9.65 8.62
CA LYS A 149 13.05 -9.21 10.00
C LYS A 149 11.81 -8.65 10.71
N TYR A 150 10.82 -8.17 9.97
CA TYR A 150 9.55 -7.67 10.50
C TYR A 150 8.41 -8.69 10.44
N GLN A 151 8.71 -9.94 10.05
CA GLN A 151 7.73 -11.04 9.96
C GLN A 151 6.47 -10.63 9.15
N PRO A 152 6.65 -10.23 7.88
CA PRO A 152 5.54 -9.73 7.08
C PRO A 152 4.49 -10.81 6.87
N THR A 153 3.22 -10.44 7.03
CA THR A 153 2.09 -11.27 6.59
C THR A 153 1.70 -10.85 5.18
N VAL A 154 1.73 -11.80 4.23
CA VAL A 154 1.25 -11.56 2.86
C VAL A 154 -0.20 -12.01 2.77
N GLU A 155 -1.10 -11.08 2.45
CA GLU A 155 -2.53 -11.33 2.35
C GLU A 155 -3.02 -10.94 0.94
N THR A 156 -3.21 -11.93 0.08
CA THR A 156 -3.59 -11.71 -1.33
C THR A 156 -5.02 -11.20 -1.49
N ASP A 157 -5.92 -11.57 -0.57
CA ASP A 157 -7.34 -11.26 -0.65
C ASP A 157 -7.73 -10.07 0.24
N LEU A 158 -6.76 -9.25 0.66
CA LEU A 158 -6.97 -8.18 1.63
C LEU A 158 -8.08 -7.21 1.21
N LEU A 159 -8.09 -6.84 -0.08
CA LEU A 159 -9.11 -5.96 -0.63
C LEU A 159 -10.51 -6.58 -0.55
N LEU A 160 -10.62 -7.89 -0.82
CA LEU A 160 -11.89 -8.63 -0.75
C LEU A 160 -12.37 -8.77 0.70
N LYS A 161 -11.46 -9.03 1.65
CA LYS A 161 -11.77 -9.02 3.09
C LYS A 161 -12.27 -7.65 3.54
N GLY A 162 -11.64 -6.59 3.06
CA GLY A 162 -12.08 -5.21 3.28
C GLY A 162 -13.48 -4.95 2.75
N LEU A 163 -13.76 -5.37 1.51
CA LEU A 163 -15.07 -5.26 0.91
C LEU A 163 -16.14 -6.04 1.69
N GLN A 164 -15.81 -7.23 2.18
CA GLN A 164 -16.71 -8.01 3.05
C GLN A 164 -17.04 -7.25 4.33
N GLN A 165 -16.03 -6.66 4.99
CA GLN A 165 -16.25 -5.83 6.18
C GLN A 165 -17.10 -4.59 5.87
N TYR A 166 -16.85 -3.96 4.71
CA TYR A 166 -17.60 -2.80 4.27
C TYR A 166 -19.08 -3.14 4.10
N ILE A 167 -19.40 -4.19 3.34
CA ILE A 167 -20.79 -4.63 3.11
C ILE A 167 -21.47 -5.04 4.42
N ALA A 168 -20.75 -5.70 5.34
CA ALA A 168 -21.31 -6.15 6.61
C ALA A 168 -21.73 -4.99 7.54
N HIS A 169 -21.07 -3.83 7.42
CA HIS A 169 -21.32 -2.66 8.25
C HIS A 169 -21.98 -1.50 7.48
N TYR A 170 -22.22 -1.68 6.18
CA TYR A 170 -22.90 -0.68 5.39
C TYR A 170 -24.36 -0.57 5.85
N PRO A 171 -24.88 0.64 6.06
CA PRO A 171 -26.29 0.82 6.38
C PRO A 171 -27.14 0.12 5.31
N LYS A 172 -28.01 -0.78 5.76
CA LYS A 172 -29.07 -1.30 4.89
C LYS A 172 -30.25 -0.35 5.06
N ASP A 173 -30.56 0.38 4.00
CA ASP A 173 -31.84 1.08 3.88
C ASP A 173 -33.01 0.09 3.93
#